data_AF-A0A959QKM4-F1
#
_entry.id   AF-A0A959QKM4-F1
#
_cell.length_a   1.000
_cell.length_b   1.000
_cell.length_c   1.000
_cell.angle_alpha   90.00
_cell.angle_beta   90.00
_cell.angle_gamma   90.00
#
_symmetry.space_group_name_H-M   'P 1'
#
loop_
_entity.id
_entity.type
_entity.pdbx_description
1 polymer ?
#
loop_
_entity_poly.entity_id
_entity_poly.type
_entity_poly.pdbx_seq_one_letter_code
_entity_poly.pdbx_strand_id
1 'polypeptide(L)'
;MRRKNFLLLLTLIFGLNIVNAQSDYEAGGEFSAGLRVGGESGVSVKWHFENNKTALELLATSNFFNQENNGFTTNFLIEKLAALSSNHKLSAIIGAGFGARWDKSQYGPAGIIGFDWRMFRKLNFQVDWQPTWYLFGKGGWSNANAAFTMRYNIFN
;
A
#
# COMPACT_ATOMS: atom_id res chain seq x y z
N MET A 1 8.34 4.11 36.02
CA MET A 1 9.28 4.90 35.18
C MET A 1 9.97 4.12 34.03
N ARG A 2 9.56 2.89 33.66
CA ARG A 2 10.28 2.04 32.67
C ARG A 2 9.75 2.04 31.22
N ARG A 3 8.57 2.62 30.94
CA ARG A 3 7.93 2.56 29.60
C ARG A 3 8.38 3.68 28.63
N LYS A 4 8.85 4.82 29.14
CA LYS A 4 9.24 5.98 28.31
C LYS A 4 10.59 5.77 27.59
N ASN A 5 11.49 4.97 28.17
CA ASN A 5 12.81 4.71 27.59
C ASN A 5 12.76 3.73 26.41
N PHE A 6 11.74 2.87 26.35
CA PHE A 6 11.59 1.90 25.25
C PHE A 6 11.12 2.57 23.95
N LEU A 7 10.21 3.56 24.04
CA LEU A 7 9.78 4.34 22.88
C LEU A 7 10.94 5.15 22.29
N LEU A 8 11.76 5.77 23.15
CA LEU A 8 12.90 6.59 22.73
C LEU A 8 13.95 5.74 22.00
N LEU A 9 14.18 4.51 22.46
CA LEU A 9 15.09 3.55 21.84
C LEU A 9 14.57 3.09 20.46
N LEU A 10 13.27 2.85 20.33
CA LEU A 10 12.65 2.51 19.04
C LEU A 10 12.79 3.64 18.02
N THR A 11 12.55 4.90 18.42
CA THR A 11 12.78 6.07 17.55
C THR A 11 14.25 6.24 17.17
N LEU A 12 15.19 5.93 18.07
CA LEU A 12 16.63 6.03 17.78
C LEU A 12 17.10 4.96 16.79
N ILE A 13 16.58 3.72 16.92
CA ILE A 13 16.90 2.61 16.01
C ILE A 13 16.29 2.87 14.62
N PHE A 14 15.08 3.43 14.54
CA PHE A 14 14.50 3.87 13.26
C PHE A 14 15.27 5.05 12.67
N GLY A 15 15.71 6.01 13.48
CA GLY A 15 16.46 7.19 13.02
C GLY A 15 17.85 6.88 12.48
N LEU A 16 18.60 5.98 13.12
CA LEU A 16 19.99 5.66 12.73
C LEU A 16 20.11 4.86 11.42
N ASN A 17 19.07 4.11 11.03
CA ASN A 17 19.06 3.37 9.75
C ASN A 17 18.67 4.23 8.54
N ILE A 18 18.16 5.45 8.74
CA ILE A 18 17.72 6.34 7.66
C ILE A 18 18.90 7.12 7.05
N VAL A 19 20.01 7.30 7.79
CA VAL A 19 21.10 8.22 7.42
C VAL A 19 22.12 7.61 6.44
N ASN A 20 22.12 6.29 6.21
CA ASN A 20 23.10 5.62 5.33
C ASN A 20 22.55 5.16 3.96
N ALA A 21 21.38 5.64 3.54
CA ALA A 21 20.73 5.16 2.31
C ALA A 21 21.06 6.01 1.07
N GLN A 22 22.34 6.22 0.77
CA GLN A 22 22.79 6.69 -0.53
C GLN A 22 23.47 5.53 -1.27
N SER A 23 22.68 4.53 -1.66
CA SER A 23 23.12 3.48 -2.58
C SER A 23 22.44 3.67 -3.93
N ASP A 24 23.15 3.31 -5.00
CA ASP A 24 22.64 3.06 -6.36
C ASP A 24 21.66 1.87 -6.35
N TYR A 25 20.56 2.07 -5.64
CA TYR A 25 19.47 1.13 -5.50
C TYR A 25 18.60 1.22 -6.74
N GLU A 26 18.68 0.18 -7.55
CA GLU A 26 17.73 -0.09 -8.62
C GLU A 26 16.52 -0.79 -8.03
N ALA A 27 15.33 -0.28 -8.33
CA ALA A 27 14.08 -0.84 -7.82
C ALA A 27 13.66 -2.07 -8.64
N GLY A 28 13.20 -3.12 -7.96
CA GLY A 28 12.70 -4.37 -8.52
C GLY A 28 12.97 -5.57 -7.59
N GLY A 29 12.04 -6.52 -7.53
CA GLY A 29 12.18 -7.77 -6.77
C GLY A 29 11.75 -7.68 -5.30
N GLU A 30 11.40 -6.50 -4.79
CA GLU A 30 11.17 -6.30 -3.37
C GLU A 30 9.82 -6.83 -2.90
N PHE A 31 9.83 -7.43 -1.71
CA PHE A 31 8.62 -7.67 -0.93
C PHE A 31 8.52 -6.65 0.20
N SER A 32 7.41 -5.92 0.26
CA SER A 32 7.19 -4.83 1.19
C SER A 32 5.88 -4.98 1.96
N ALA A 33 5.86 -4.50 3.21
CA ALA A 33 4.67 -4.49 4.05
C ALA A 33 4.59 -3.19 4.84
N GLY A 34 3.39 -2.71 5.10
CA GLY A 34 3.21 -1.56 5.99
C GLY A 34 1.79 -1.07 6.14
N LEU A 35 1.65 0.22 6.41
CA LEU A 35 0.42 0.84 6.86
C LEU A 35 -0.16 1.72 5.78
N ARG A 36 -1.49 1.65 5.64
CA ARG A 36 -2.30 2.50 4.76
C ARG A 36 -3.21 3.39 5.59
N VAL A 37 -3.30 4.66 5.22
CA VAL A 37 -4.17 5.66 5.86
C VAL A 37 -4.87 6.50 4.79
N GLY A 38 -6.20 6.61 4.87
CA GLY A 38 -7.02 7.30 3.89
C GLY A 38 -8.50 6.98 4.05
N GLY A 39 -9.24 6.94 2.93
CA GLY A 39 -10.66 6.56 2.91
C GLY A 39 -10.94 5.22 3.61
N GLU A 40 -10.02 4.27 3.43
CA GLU A 40 -9.88 3.05 4.21
C GLU A 40 -8.45 2.97 4.73
N SER A 41 -8.29 2.55 6.00
CA SER A 41 -6.98 2.43 6.64
C SER A 41 -6.73 1.01 7.11
N GLY A 42 -5.48 0.58 7.16
CA GLY A 42 -5.12 -0.78 7.53
C GLY A 42 -3.71 -1.13 7.11
N VAL A 43 -3.54 -2.34 6.60
CA VAL A 43 -2.24 -2.86 6.17
C VAL A 43 -2.23 -3.17 4.68
N SER A 44 -1.04 -3.07 4.10
CA SER A 44 -0.79 -3.43 2.71
C SER A 44 0.51 -4.23 2.64
N VAL A 45 0.47 -5.30 1.85
CA VAL A 45 1.66 -6.04 1.42
C VAL A 45 1.76 -5.98 -0.09
N LYS A 46 2.96 -5.74 -0.60
CA LYS A 46 3.20 -5.53 -2.03
C LYS A 46 4.48 -6.21 -2.46
N TRP A 47 4.39 -6.97 -3.55
CA TRP A 47 5.52 -7.62 -4.20
C TRP A 47 5.77 -6.96 -5.56
N HIS A 48 6.92 -6.32 -5.69
CA HIS A 48 7.42 -5.80 -6.96
C HIS A 48 8.20 -6.90 -7.69
N PHE A 49 7.91 -7.12 -8.97
CA PHE A 49 8.69 -8.09 -9.76
C PHE A 49 10.07 -7.53 -10.10
N GLU A 50 11.03 -8.41 -10.39
CA GLU A 50 12.44 -8.05 -10.66
C GLU A 50 12.57 -7.00 -11.77
N ASN A 51 11.73 -7.08 -12.80
CA ASN A 51 11.73 -6.14 -13.92
C ASN A 51 11.12 -4.76 -13.58
N ASN A 52 10.56 -4.61 -12.39
CA ASN A 52 9.91 -3.41 -11.86
C ASN A 52 8.85 -2.78 -12.79
N LYS A 53 8.21 -3.59 -13.62
CA LYS A 53 7.11 -3.19 -14.51
C LYS A 53 5.75 -3.65 -13.98
N THR A 54 5.77 -4.57 -13.03
CA THR A 54 4.57 -5.21 -12.49
C THR A 54 4.72 -5.37 -10.98
N ALA A 55 3.60 -5.27 -10.26
CA ALA A 55 3.53 -5.64 -8.86
C ALA A 55 2.22 -6.38 -8.53
N LEU A 56 2.24 -7.13 -7.44
CA LEU A 56 1.07 -7.69 -6.79
C LEU A 56 0.86 -6.98 -5.47
N GLU A 57 -0.36 -6.52 -5.19
CA GLU A 57 -0.71 -5.88 -3.92
C GLU A 57 -1.89 -6.59 -3.26
N LEU A 58 -1.76 -6.87 -1.96
CA LEU A 58 -2.86 -7.30 -1.11
C LEU A 58 -3.05 -6.28 0.02
N LEU A 59 -4.28 -5.81 0.16
CA LEU A 59 -4.69 -4.89 1.20
C LEU A 59 -5.69 -5.55 2.14
N ALA A 60 -5.59 -5.24 3.42
CA ALA A 60 -6.58 -5.55 4.44
C ALA A 60 -6.84 -4.29 5.25
N THR A 61 -8.04 -3.74 5.13
CA THR A 61 -8.38 -2.39 5.58
C THR A 61 -9.74 -2.33 6.25
N SER A 62 -9.99 -1.25 6.97
CA SER A 62 -11.29 -0.89 7.52
C SER A 62 -11.50 0.62 7.42
N ASN A 63 -12.76 1.03 7.28
CA ASN A 63 -13.13 2.44 7.34
C ASN A 63 -13.38 2.87 8.80
N PHE A 64 -12.38 3.51 9.42
CA PHE A 64 -12.49 3.99 10.80
C PHE A 64 -13.11 5.39 10.92
N PHE A 65 -13.24 6.14 9.81
CA PHE A 65 -13.63 7.56 9.83
C PHE A 65 -15.12 7.77 9.56
N ASN A 66 -15.80 6.82 8.92
CA ASN A 66 -17.23 6.89 8.65
C ASN A 66 -17.95 5.64 9.19
N GLN A 67 -18.71 5.81 10.27
CA GLN A 67 -19.42 4.72 10.93
C GLN A 67 -20.46 4.03 10.03
N GLU A 68 -21.08 4.74 9.09
CA GLU A 68 -22.05 4.15 8.15
C GLU A 68 -21.38 3.21 7.13
N ASN A 69 -20.08 3.41 6.92
CA ASN A 69 -19.26 2.63 6.01
C ASN A 69 -18.24 1.73 6.72
N ASN A 70 -18.32 1.61 8.04
CA ASN A 70 -17.45 0.75 8.83
C ASN A 70 -17.57 -0.70 8.36
N GLY A 71 -16.44 -1.34 8.07
CA GLY A 71 -16.42 -2.65 7.43
C GLY A 71 -15.01 -3.10 7.08
N PHE A 72 -14.76 -4.40 7.21
CA PHE A 72 -13.47 -4.99 6.85
C PHE A 72 -13.45 -5.27 5.35
N THR A 73 -12.49 -4.66 4.65
CA THR A 73 -12.31 -4.76 3.21
C THR A 73 -10.95 -5.37 2.89
N THR A 74 -10.91 -6.28 1.93
CA THR A 74 -9.66 -6.80 1.36
C THR A 74 -9.66 -6.62 -0.14
N ASN A 75 -8.55 -6.14 -0.69
CA ASN A 75 -8.38 -6.03 -2.14
C ASN A 75 -7.09 -6.72 -2.56
N PHE A 76 -7.16 -7.55 -3.60
CA PHE A 76 -6.03 -8.14 -4.29
C PHE A 76 -5.90 -7.51 -5.67
N LEU A 77 -4.73 -6.98 -6.00
CA LEU A 77 -4.48 -6.19 -7.21
C LEU A 77 -3.27 -6.72 -7.96
N ILE A 78 -3.37 -6.68 -9.29
CA ILE A 78 -2.25 -6.78 -10.21
C ILE A 78 -2.03 -5.40 -10.81
N GLU A 79 -0.81 -4.91 -10.74
CA GLU A 79 -0.46 -3.55 -11.09
C GLU A 79 0.58 -3.51 -12.20
N LYS A 80 0.42 -2.54 -13.09
CA LYS A 80 1.44 -2.11 -14.05
C LYS A 80 2.08 -0.82 -13.55
N LEU A 81 3.41 -0.78 -13.61
CA LEU A 81 4.24 0.32 -13.16
C LEU A 81 4.89 0.99 -14.36
N ALA A 82 4.61 2.27 -14.56
CA ALA A 82 5.28 3.10 -15.56
C ALA A 82 6.30 3.99 -14.85
N ALA A 83 7.59 3.76 -15.08
CA ALA A 83 8.65 4.56 -14.48
C ALA A 83 8.56 6.03 -14.91
N LEU A 84 8.61 6.93 -13.93
CA LEU A 84 8.60 8.39 -14.11
C LEU A 84 9.98 9.01 -13.80
N SER A 85 10.86 8.26 -13.14
CA SER A 85 12.23 8.66 -12.83
C SER A 85 13.23 7.71 -13.51
N SER A 86 14.39 8.24 -13.91
CA SER A 86 15.46 7.47 -14.58
C SER A 86 16.01 6.30 -13.75
N ASN A 87 15.96 6.40 -12.43
CA ASN A 87 16.37 5.34 -11.50
C ASN A 87 15.23 4.38 -11.12
N HIS A 88 14.09 4.44 -11.82
CA HIS A 88 12.92 3.60 -11.58
C HIS A 88 12.33 3.66 -10.16
N LYS A 89 12.73 4.63 -9.32
CA LYS A 89 12.22 4.76 -7.95
C LYS A 89 10.82 5.34 -7.87
N LEU A 90 10.43 6.20 -8.81
CA LEU A 90 9.09 6.76 -8.93
C LEU A 90 8.37 6.15 -10.12
N SER A 91 7.15 5.66 -9.92
CA SER A 91 6.30 5.09 -10.96
C SER A 91 4.86 5.60 -10.87
N ALA A 92 4.20 5.76 -12.01
CA ALA A 92 2.75 5.76 -12.08
C ALA A 92 2.23 4.32 -12.02
N ILE A 93 1.09 4.13 -11.37
CA ILE A 93 0.42 2.85 -11.17
C ILE A 93 -0.89 2.87 -11.93
N ILE A 94 -1.18 1.78 -12.64
CA ILE A 94 -2.53 1.40 -13.04
C ILE A 94 -2.71 -0.10 -12.83
N GLY A 95 -3.84 -0.53 -12.30
CA GLY A 95 -4.05 -1.93 -11.98
C GLY A 95 -5.51 -2.29 -11.82
N ALA A 96 -5.75 -3.59 -11.74
CA ALA A 96 -7.06 -4.16 -11.52
C ALA A 96 -6.94 -5.46 -10.72
N GLY A 97 -8.04 -5.88 -10.14
CA GLY A 97 -8.13 -7.14 -9.42
C GLY A 97 -9.49 -7.32 -8.77
N PHE A 98 -9.49 -7.85 -7.55
CA PHE A 98 -10.69 -8.25 -6.85
C PHE A 98 -10.76 -7.62 -5.46
N GLY A 99 -11.95 -7.16 -5.10
CA GLY A 99 -12.25 -6.60 -3.79
C GLY A 99 -13.38 -7.32 -3.10
N ALA A 100 -13.25 -7.46 -1.78
CA ALA A 100 -14.23 -8.08 -0.91
C ALA A 100 -14.46 -7.20 0.31
N ARG A 101 -15.72 -6.98 0.67
CA ARG A 101 -16.14 -6.37 1.92
C ARG A 101 -16.91 -7.41 2.73
N TRP A 102 -16.29 -7.86 3.81
CA TRP A 102 -16.67 -9.09 4.50
C TRP A 102 -17.88 -8.93 5.42
N ASP A 103 -18.09 -7.74 5.99
CA ASP A 103 -19.24 -7.44 6.87
C ASP A 103 -20.59 -7.50 6.13
N LYS A 104 -20.57 -7.25 4.82
CA LYS A 104 -21.78 -7.19 3.98
C LYS A 104 -21.82 -8.29 2.91
N SER A 105 -20.86 -9.23 2.93
CA SER A 105 -20.68 -10.25 1.89
C SER A 105 -20.71 -9.66 0.47
N GLN A 106 -20.01 -8.54 0.29
CA GLN A 106 -19.95 -7.80 -0.96
C GLN A 106 -18.65 -8.11 -1.70
N TYR A 107 -18.75 -8.39 -2.99
CA TYR A 107 -17.60 -8.82 -3.80
C TYR A 107 -17.67 -8.20 -5.19
N GLY A 108 -16.53 -7.91 -5.79
CA GLY A 108 -16.48 -7.47 -7.18
C GLY A 108 -15.11 -7.00 -7.64
N PRO A 109 -15.02 -6.51 -8.89
CA PRO A 109 -13.78 -6.00 -9.44
C PRO A 109 -13.29 -4.75 -8.69
N ALA A 110 -11.99 -4.69 -8.48
CA ALA A 110 -11.28 -3.54 -7.92
C ALA A 110 -10.34 -2.96 -8.99
N GLY A 111 -10.18 -1.64 -8.99
CA GLY A 111 -9.20 -0.91 -9.79
C GLY A 111 -8.24 -0.14 -8.90
N ILE A 112 -7.08 0.23 -9.43
CA ILE A 112 -6.14 1.15 -8.78
C ILE A 112 -5.51 2.07 -9.82
N ILE A 113 -5.38 3.35 -9.46
CA ILE A 113 -4.48 4.31 -10.11
C ILE A 113 -3.72 5.07 -9.04
N GLY A 114 -2.48 5.47 -9.32
CA GLY A 114 -1.71 6.21 -8.34
C GLY A 114 -0.25 6.39 -8.70
N PHE A 115 0.55 6.64 -7.66
CA PHE A 115 2.00 6.78 -7.74
C PHE A 115 2.66 5.92 -6.67
N ASP A 116 3.73 5.24 -7.06
CA ASP A 116 4.59 4.43 -6.20
C ASP A 116 5.98 5.07 -6.13
N TRP A 117 6.48 5.33 -4.94
CA TRP A 117 7.77 5.94 -4.70
C TRP A 117 8.62 5.14 -3.74
N ARG A 118 9.59 4.43 -4.29
CA ARG A 118 10.64 3.69 -3.58
C ARG A 118 11.80 4.63 -3.23
N MET A 119 11.51 5.60 -2.37
CA MET A 119 12.40 6.71 -2.02
C MET A 119 13.73 6.22 -1.44
N PHE A 120 13.68 5.21 -0.56
CA PHE A 120 14.86 4.59 0.05
C PHE A 120 14.83 3.09 -0.21
N ARG A 121 15.99 2.41 -0.16
CA ARG A 121 16.07 0.94 -0.32
C ARG A 121 15.13 0.17 0.60
N LYS A 122 14.81 0.75 1.77
CA LYS A 122 13.97 0.13 2.80
C LYS A 122 12.59 0.74 2.94
N LEU A 123 12.28 1.86 2.28
CA LEU A 123 11.00 2.54 2.45
C LEU A 123 10.37 2.87 1.09
N ASN A 124 9.11 2.46 0.99
CA ASN A 124 8.23 2.70 -0.14
C ASN A 124 7.04 3.54 0.33
N PHE A 125 6.68 4.52 -0.48
CA PHE A 125 5.49 5.35 -0.29
C PHE A 125 4.58 5.23 -1.51
N GLN A 126 3.27 5.20 -1.29
CA GLN A 126 2.29 5.14 -2.36
C GLN A 126 1.15 6.10 -2.07
N VAL A 127 0.71 6.82 -3.09
CA VAL A 127 -0.54 7.59 -3.08
C VAL A 127 -1.39 7.05 -4.20
N ASP A 128 -2.59 6.60 -3.88
CA ASP A 128 -3.45 5.93 -4.86
C ASP A 128 -4.92 6.22 -4.61
N TRP A 129 -5.73 5.95 -5.63
CA TRP A 129 -7.17 5.84 -5.58
C TRP A 129 -7.58 4.45 -6.03
N GLN A 130 -8.38 3.79 -5.19
CA GLN A 130 -8.71 2.37 -5.36
C GLN A 130 -10.23 2.11 -5.34
N PRO A 131 -10.95 2.35 -6.45
CA PRO A 131 -12.38 2.05 -6.51
C PRO A 131 -12.64 0.54 -6.61
N THR A 132 -13.69 0.07 -5.94
CA THR A 132 -14.21 -1.30 -6.05
C THR A 132 -15.68 -1.23 -6.44
N TRP A 133 -16.09 -1.98 -7.45
CA TRP A 133 -17.49 -2.09 -7.83
C TRP A 133 -18.05 -3.41 -7.31
N TYR A 134 -18.89 -3.37 -6.26
CA TYR A 134 -19.50 -4.55 -5.68
C TYR A 134 -20.70 -5.00 -6.53
N LEU A 135 -20.60 -6.21 -7.08
CA LEU A 135 -21.63 -6.83 -7.92
C LEU A 135 -22.51 -7.81 -7.14
N PHE A 136 -21.98 -8.42 -6.08
CA PHE A 136 -22.70 -9.33 -5.20
C PHE A 136 -23.00 -8.64 -3.86
N GLY A 137 -24.16 -8.95 -3.25
CA GLY A 137 -24.68 -8.28 -2.05
C GLY A 137 -25.50 -7.02 -2.39
N LYS A 138 -25.48 -5.99 -1.53
CA LYS A 138 -26.03 -4.66 -1.89
C LYS A 138 -25.11 -4.03 -2.94
N GLY A 139 -25.49 -4.04 -4.22
CA GLY A 139 -24.64 -3.51 -5.28
C GLY A 139 -24.27 -2.04 -5.10
N GLY A 140 -23.10 -1.63 -5.62
CA GLY A 140 -22.65 -0.24 -5.55
C GLY A 140 -21.14 -0.08 -5.64
N TRP A 141 -20.68 1.16 -5.68
CA TRP A 141 -19.25 1.49 -5.63
C TRP A 141 -18.79 1.59 -4.17
N SER A 142 -17.55 1.18 -3.90
CA SER A 142 -16.87 1.61 -2.68
C SER A 142 -16.79 3.13 -2.68
N ASN A 143 -16.92 3.75 -1.51
CA ASN A 143 -16.65 5.18 -1.39
C ASN A 143 -15.20 5.41 -1.82
N ALA A 144 -14.95 6.49 -2.57
CA ALA A 144 -13.67 6.77 -3.19
C ALA A 144 -12.49 6.53 -2.23
N ASN A 145 -11.73 5.45 -2.44
CA ASN A 145 -10.68 5.02 -1.52
C ASN A 145 -9.33 5.57 -1.94
N ALA A 146 -9.22 6.90 -1.87
CA ALA A 146 -7.93 7.58 -1.95
C ALA A 146 -7.17 7.36 -0.62
N ALA A 147 -5.89 7.01 -0.70
CA ALA A 147 -5.08 6.83 0.49
C ALA A 147 -3.60 7.07 0.25
N PHE A 148 -2.89 7.19 1.37
CA PHE A 148 -1.45 7.12 1.45
C PHE A 148 -1.03 5.81 2.11
N THR A 149 -0.03 5.14 1.54
CA THR A 149 0.54 3.91 2.09
C THR A 149 2.04 4.07 2.28
N MET A 150 2.55 3.65 3.44
CA MET A 150 3.97 3.56 3.72
C MET A 150 4.34 2.10 4.00
N ARG A 151 5.33 1.57 3.28
CA ARG A 151 5.78 0.18 3.42
C ARG A 151 7.28 0.11 3.68
N TYR A 152 7.67 -0.93 4.42
CA TYR A 152 9.05 -1.31 4.65
C TYR A 152 9.41 -2.50 3.75
N ASN A 153 10.54 -2.44 3.03
CA ASN A 153 11.03 -3.53 2.19
C ASN A 153 11.71 -4.60 3.06
N ILE A 154 11.04 -5.74 3.20
CA ILE A 154 11.44 -6.83 4.08
C ILE A 154 12.61 -7.60 3.44
N PHE A 155 12.46 -7.99 2.17
CA PHE A 155 13.46 -8.76 1.43
C PHE A 155 13.65 -8.19 0.02
N ASN A 156 14.84 -8.46 -0.54
CA ASN A 156 15.25 -8.18 -1.92
C ASN A 156 16.00 -9.40 -2.43
#